data_AF-A0A9X0A4D0-F1
#
_entry.id   AF-A0A9X0A4D0-F1
#
_cell.length_a   1.000
_cell.length_b   1.000
_cell.length_c   1.000
_cell.angle_alpha   90.00
_cell.angle_beta   90.00
_cell.angle_gamma   90.00
#
_symmetry.space_group_name_H-M   'P 1'
#
loop_
_entity.id
_entity.type
_entity.pdbx_description
1 polymer ?
#
loop_
_entity_poly.entity_id
_entity_poly.type
_entity_poly.pdbx_seq_one_letter_code
_entity_poly.pdbx_strand_id
1 'polypeptide(L)'
;MLWQEQSLDSFVVTDPDNAKSPSHQTHTCLFDVSQPSDENYFFINSALVLKVKGALQIDFERMKHLAFTVTCTDSGHPQHALSSGFVISVKDVNEPPVNLTLSSTTVDENTPLGTPVGRLSSDDPDQPGGAHTYSIVGPVGVPFSIGGTHNRTLLVNGPLDHETNPTLLVIIRATDSGGLFMEKTFKITY
;
A
#
# COMPACT_ATOMS: atom_id res chain seq x y z
N MET A 1 10.77 33.29 -22.53
CA MET A 1 9.90 32.64 -21.52
C MET A 1 10.76 32.15 -20.36
N LEU A 2 10.33 32.34 -19.11
CA LEU A 2 11.03 31.87 -17.90
C LEU A 2 10.02 31.21 -16.94
N TRP A 3 10.42 30.08 -16.35
CA TRP A 3 9.66 29.38 -15.31
C TRP A 3 10.13 29.78 -13.92
N GLN A 4 9.19 30.01 -13.00
CA GLN A 4 9.49 30.27 -11.60
C GLN A 4 8.49 29.52 -10.71
N GLU A 5 8.99 28.70 -9.80
CA GLU A 5 8.19 27.94 -8.83
C GLU A 5 7.93 28.82 -7.61
N GLN A 6 6.66 29.12 -7.28
CA GLN A 6 6.28 29.75 -6.01
C GLN A 6 4.97 29.20 -5.47
N SER A 7 5.03 28.77 -4.21
CA SER A 7 3.97 28.11 -3.42
C SER A 7 3.45 26.80 -4.02
N LEU A 8 3.21 25.81 -3.16
CA LEU A 8 3.02 24.39 -3.52
C LEU A 8 1.81 24.07 -4.43
N ASP A 9 1.01 25.06 -4.82
CA ASP A 9 -0.34 24.83 -5.36
C ASP A 9 -0.61 25.45 -6.75
N SER A 10 0.35 26.16 -7.37
CA SER A 10 0.13 26.76 -8.70
C SER A 10 1.39 26.89 -9.56
N PHE A 11 1.26 26.61 -10.86
CA PHE A 11 2.31 26.85 -11.86
C PHE A 11 2.19 28.27 -12.44
N VAL A 12 3.31 28.97 -12.60
CA VAL A 12 3.36 30.31 -13.21
C VAL A 12 4.27 30.31 -14.43
N VAL A 13 3.74 30.75 -15.58
CA VAL A 13 4.50 31.01 -16.80
C VAL A 13 4.66 32.50 -16.99
N THR A 14 5.88 32.94 -17.32
CA THR A 14 6.13 34.33 -17.68
C THR A 14 6.73 34.46 -19.07
N ASP A 15 6.23 35.46 -19.80
CA ASP A 15 6.74 35.85 -21.11
C ASP A 15 7.23 37.30 -21.10
N PRO A 16 8.52 37.53 -21.40
CA PRO A 16 9.08 38.87 -21.51
C PRO A 16 8.34 39.82 -22.47
N ASP A 17 7.66 39.31 -23.50
CA ASP A 17 6.91 40.15 -24.45
C ASP A 17 5.60 40.67 -23.83
N ASN A 18 5.00 39.90 -22.93
CA ASN A 18 3.81 40.32 -22.18
C ASN A 18 4.13 41.37 -21.10
N ALA A 19 5.39 41.47 -20.65
CA ALA A 19 5.83 42.53 -19.74
C ALA A 19 5.81 43.92 -20.40
N LYS A 20 5.87 43.98 -21.75
CA LYS A 20 5.86 45.23 -22.53
C LYS A 20 4.47 45.58 -23.06
N SER A 21 3.61 44.59 -23.29
CA SER A 21 2.24 44.77 -23.76
C SER A 21 1.35 43.62 -23.22
N PRO A 22 0.58 43.85 -22.14
CA PRO A 22 -0.09 42.79 -21.37
C PRO A 22 -1.10 41.92 -22.13
N SER A 23 -1.49 42.30 -23.35
CA SER A 23 -2.45 41.58 -24.21
C SER A 23 -1.87 41.12 -25.55
N HIS A 24 -0.53 41.13 -25.73
CA HIS A 24 0.08 40.86 -27.04
C HIS A 24 0.18 39.37 -27.36
N GLN A 25 0.39 38.51 -26.36
CA GLN A 25 0.50 37.07 -26.54
C GLN A 25 -0.24 36.32 -25.42
N THR A 26 -0.87 35.20 -25.76
CA THR A 26 -1.49 34.30 -24.79
C THR A 26 -0.64 33.04 -24.66
N HIS A 27 -0.47 32.55 -23.44
CA HIS A 27 0.23 31.29 -23.17
C HIS A 27 -0.79 30.18 -22.97
N THR A 28 -0.65 29.11 -23.75
CA THR A 28 -1.42 27.88 -23.54
C THR A 28 -0.50 26.84 -22.94
N CYS A 29 -0.80 26.43 -21.72
CA CYS A 29 -0.10 25.36 -21.03
C CYS A 29 -0.84 24.05 -21.19
N LEU A 30 -0.16 23.06 -21.77
CA LEU A 30 -0.62 21.69 -21.86
C LEU A 30 0.22 20.82 -20.94
N PHE A 31 -0.46 19.97 -20.18
CA PHE A 31 0.18 19.01 -19.31
C PHE A 31 0.23 17.68 -20.03
N ASP A 32 1.44 17.20 -20.29
CA ASP A 32 1.65 15.86 -20.78
C ASP A 32 2.04 14.99 -19.59
N VAL A 33 1.05 14.28 -19.06
CA VAL A 33 1.25 13.41 -17.91
C VAL A 33 1.73 12.06 -18.45
N SER A 34 3.04 11.88 -18.49
CA SER A 34 3.65 10.60 -18.83
C SER A 34 3.47 9.61 -17.66
N GLN A 35 2.25 9.06 -17.52
CA GLN A 35 1.95 8.01 -16.53
C GLN A 35 2.24 6.63 -17.13
N PRO A 36 2.67 5.65 -16.32
CA PRO A 36 2.57 4.25 -16.72
C PRO A 36 1.15 3.95 -17.19
N SER A 37 1.04 3.43 -18.41
CA SER A 37 -0.18 3.29 -19.19
C SER A 37 -1.30 2.57 -18.45
N ASP A 38 -2.44 3.27 -18.36
CA ASP A 38 -3.85 2.84 -18.16
C ASP A 38 -4.56 3.37 -16.90
N GLU A 39 -3.83 3.86 -15.91
CA GLU A 39 -4.44 4.43 -14.71
C GLU A 39 -4.11 5.91 -14.59
N ASN A 40 -5.04 6.74 -15.07
CA ASN A 40 -4.99 8.20 -14.97
C ASN A 40 -5.22 8.67 -13.52
N TYR A 41 -4.30 8.40 -12.58
CA TYR A 41 -4.47 8.75 -11.16
C TYR A 41 -4.52 10.25 -10.91
N PHE A 42 -3.90 11.02 -11.79
CA PHE A 42 -3.81 12.47 -11.66
C PHE A 42 -4.32 13.12 -12.94
N PHE A 43 -4.95 14.27 -12.77
CA PHE A 43 -5.39 15.11 -13.88
C PHE A 43 -5.20 16.56 -13.49
N ILE A 44 -5.22 17.44 -14.48
CA ILE A 44 -5.19 18.88 -14.24
C ILE A 44 -6.50 19.48 -14.72
N ASN A 45 -7.11 20.29 -13.87
CA ASN A 45 -8.36 20.94 -14.18
C ASN A 45 -8.13 22.19 -15.05
N SER A 46 -9.23 22.82 -15.49
CA SER A 46 -9.19 24.06 -16.27
C SER A 46 -8.57 25.26 -15.56
N ALA A 47 -8.30 25.16 -14.25
CA ALA A 47 -7.63 26.19 -13.46
C ALA A 47 -6.12 25.93 -13.28
N LEU A 48 -5.54 24.99 -14.03
CA LEU A 48 -4.12 24.58 -13.95
C LEU A 48 -3.72 24.01 -12.58
N VAL A 49 -4.68 23.43 -11.85
CA VAL A 49 -4.43 22.77 -10.56
C VAL A 49 -4.33 21.27 -10.77
N LEU A 50 -3.25 20.67 -10.30
CA LEU A 50 -3.08 19.22 -10.22
C LEU A 50 -4.04 18.62 -9.20
N LYS A 51 -4.81 17.63 -9.62
CA LYS A 51 -5.76 16.90 -8.79
C LYS A 51 -5.59 15.40 -8.94
N VAL A 52 -5.89 14.70 -7.86
CA VAL A 52 -6.00 13.24 -7.84
C VAL A 52 -7.40 12.85 -8.33
N LYS A 53 -7.49 11.89 -9.24
CA LYS A 53 -8.74 11.38 -9.83
C LYS A 53 -9.55 10.52 -8.84
N GLY A 54 -8.90 9.98 -7.82
CA GLY A 54 -9.51 9.36 -6.65
C GLY A 54 -8.46 8.79 -5.70
N ALA A 55 -8.66 8.93 -4.38
CA ALA A 55 -7.72 8.44 -3.36
C ALA A 55 -7.61 6.90 -3.34
N LEU A 56 -8.65 6.18 -3.77
CA LEU A 56 -8.71 4.71 -3.78
C LEU A 56 -7.79 4.03 -4.82
N GLN A 57 -7.05 4.80 -5.60
CA GLN A 57 -6.17 4.27 -6.64
C GLN A 57 -4.69 4.53 -6.38
N ILE A 58 -4.33 5.44 -5.46
CA ILE A 58 -2.93 5.68 -5.10
C ILE A 58 -2.49 4.60 -4.11
N ASP A 59 -1.45 3.89 -4.47
CA ASP A 59 -0.91 2.72 -3.78
C ASP A 59 0.61 2.82 -3.84
N PHE A 60 1.27 3.01 -2.69
CA PHE A 60 2.72 3.29 -2.63
C PHE A 60 3.53 2.09 -3.11
N GLU A 61 3.08 0.89 -2.78
CA GLU A 61 3.64 -0.42 -3.10
C GLU A 61 3.72 -0.60 -4.61
N ARG A 62 2.77 0.01 -5.33
CA ARG A 62 2.67 -0.03 -6.78
C ARG A 62 3.31 1.17 -7.48
N MET A 63 3.22 2.37 -6.89
CA MET A 63 3.75 3.60 -7.48
C MET A 63 4.25 4.57 -6.41
N LYS A 64 5.58 4.64 -6.26
CA LYS A 64 6.24 5.55 -5.30
C LYS A 64 6.38 6.99 -5.79
N HIS A 65 6.46 7.15 -7.11
CA HIS A 65 6.64 8.46 -7.74
C HIS A 65 5.79 8.56 -8.99
N LEU A 66 5.23 9.75 -9.21
CA LEU A 66 4.68 10.14 -10.48
C LEU A 66 5.56 11.22 -11.11
N ALA A 67 6.02 10.99 -12.33
CA ALA A 67 6.66 12.00 -13.16
C ALA A 67 5.67 12.57 -14.19
N PHE A 68 5.71 13.88 -14.42
CA PHE A 68 4.92 14.53 -15.47
C PHE A 68 5.66 15.73 -16.06
N THR A 69 5.32 16.09 -17.29
CA THR A 69 5.91 17.24 -17.98
C THR A 69 4.85 18.30 -18.26
N VAL A 70 5.17 19.56 -17.98
CA VAL A 70 4.34 20.71 -18.32
C VAL A 70 4.97 21.40 -19.51
N THR A 71 4.25 21.52 -20.61
CA THR A 71 4.70 22.24 -21.81
C THR A 71 3.80 23.44 -22.03
N CYS A 72 4.37 24.64 -22.06
CA CYS A 72 3.63 25.85 -22.37
C CYS A 72 4.11 26.45 -23.68
N THR A 73 3.15 26.78 -24.54
CA THR A 73 3.39 27.33 -25.87
C THR A 73 2.82 28.73 -25.92
N ASP A 74 3.59 29.68 -26.45
CA ASP A 74 3.09 31.02 -26.73
C ASP A 74 2.23 31.06 -28.01
N SER A 75 1.44 32.13 -28.15
CA SER A 75 0.72 32.43 -29.38
C SER A 75 1.55 33.25 -30.37
N GLY A 76 2.87 33.35 -30.16
CA GLY A 76 3.80 34.13 -30.99
C GLY A 76 3.99 33.50 -32.37
N HIS A 77 4.55 34.27 -33.31
CA HIS A 77 4.88 33.79 -34.67
C HIS A 77 6.34 34.17 -34.99
N PRO A 78 7.30 33.22 -34.98
CA PRO A 78 7.11 31.79 -34.74
C PRO A 78 6.70 31.48 -33.28
N GLN A 79 6.02 30.34 -33.09
CA GLN A 79 5.67 29.87 -31.75
C GLN A 79 6.90 29.32 -31.03
N HIS A 80 7.01 29.62 -29.74
CA HIS A 80 7.96 28.96 -28.86
C HIS A 80 7.24 28.15 -27.79
N ALA A 81 7.87 27.04 -27.40
CA ALA A 81 7.40 26.18 -26.33
C ALA A 81 8.49 26.00 -25.27
N LEU A 82 8.07 25.86 -24.02
CA LEU A 82 8.94 25.59 -22.89
C LEU A 82 8.38 24.43 -22.07
N SER A 83 9.21 23.43 -21.81
CA SER A 83 8.84 22.22 -21.08
C SER A 83 9.61 22.12 -19.76
N SER A 84 8.93 21.73 -18.68
CA SER A 84 9.53 21.46 -17.38
C SER A 84 9.01 20.14 -16.82
N GLY A 85 9.92 19.31 -16.29
CA GLY A 85 9.59 18.03 -15.68
C GLY A 85 9.40 18.17 -14.17
N PHE A 86 8.42 17.44 -13.63
CA PHE A 86 8.06 17.43 -12.22
C PHE A 86 7.91 16.00 -11.71
N VAL A 87 8.21 15.81 -10.44
CA VAL A 87 8.05 14.52 -9.75
C VAL A 87 7.26 14.73 -8.47
N ILE A 88 6.17 13.98 -8.34
CA ILE A 88 5.39 13.87 -7.10
C ILE A 88 5.82 12.59 -6.40
N SER A 89 6.21 12.71 -5.14
CA SER A 89 6.45 11.56 -4.27
C SER A 89 5.16 11.17 -3.57
N VAL A 90 4.80 9.90 -3.68
CA VAL A 90 3.72 9.29 -2.90
C VAL A 90 4.26 9.06 -1.49
N LYS A 91 3.47 9.43 -0.49
CA LYS A 91 3.80 9.14 0.90
C LYS A 91 3.27 7.77 1.27
N ASP A 92 4.17 6.97 1.80
CA ASP A 92 3.90 5.65 2.33
C ASP A 92 3.06 5.73 3.62
N VAL A 93 2.15 4.77 3.82
CA VAL A 93 1.31 4.63 5.00
C VAL A 93 1.19 3.15 5.32
N ASN A 94 1.69 2.75 6.49
CA ASN A 94 1.67 1.36 6.94
C ASN A 94 0.29 0.68 6.76
N GLU A 95 0.26 -0.42 6.01
CA GLU A 95 -0.85 -1.34 5.82
C GLU A 95 -0.81 -2.53 6.80
N PRO A 96 -1.96 -3.19 7.07
CA PRO A 96 -1.96 -4.40 7.88
C PRO A 96 -1.31 -5.59 7.15
N PRO A 97 -0.82 -6.60 7.89
CA PRO A 97 -0.40 -7.87 7.31
C PRO A 97 -1.48 -8.53 6.45
N VAL A 98 -1.05 -9.29 5.44
CA VAL A 98 -1.91 -10.05 4.54
C VAL A 98 -1.48 -11.52 4.47
N ASN A 99 -2.28 -12.36 3.79
CA ASN A 99 -1.96 -13.77 3.51
C ASN A 99 -1.55 -14.61 4.73
N LEU A 100 -2.23 -14.45 5.88
CA LEU A 100 -2.00 -15.33 7.03
C LEU A 100 -2.30 -16.79 6.65
N THR A 101 -1.30 -17.63 6.82
CA THR A 101 -1.30 -19.06 6.47
C THR A 101 -0.76 -19.88 7.63
N LEU A 102 -1.18 -21.15 7.66
CA LEU A 102 -0.69 -22.17 8.57
C LEU A 102 -0.30 -23.39 7.73
N SER A 103 0.92 -23.88 7.88
CA SER A 103 1.48 -24.91 6.99
C SER A 103 0.79 -26.28 7.10
N SER A 104 0.10 -26.54 8.20
CA SER A 104 -0.67 -27.77 8.45
C SER A 104 -1.78 -27.46 9.45
N THR A 105 -2.94 -28.06 9.24
CA THR A 105 -4.14 -27.91 10.09
C THR A 105 -4.56 -29.25 10.69
N THR A 106 -3.64 -30.22 10.76
CA THR A 106 -3.89 -31.56 11.26
C THR A 106 -2.86 -31.97 12.30
N VAL A 107 -3.29 -32.67 13.35
CA VAL A 107 -2.42 -33.23 14.38
C VAL A 107 -3.10 -34.46 14.98
N ASP A 108 -2.35 -35.48 15.43
CA ASP A 108 -2.97 -36.65 16.07
C ASP A 108 -3.47 -36.31 17.48
N GLU A 109 -4.66 -36.78 17.86
CA GLU A 109 -5.26 -36.50 19.19
C GLU A 109 -4.39 -36.91 20.39
N ASN A 110 -3.67 -38.03 20.28
CA ASN A 110 -2.86 -38.60 21.37
C ASN A 110 -1.43 -38.07 21.40
N THR A 111 -1.19 -36.89 20.80
CA THR A 111 0.14 -36.29 20.74
C THR A 111 0.53 -35.60 22.07
N PRO A 112 1.81 -35.56 22.43
CA PRO A 112 2.27 -34.80 23.59
C PRO A 112 1.99 -33.29 23.49
N LEU A 113 1.86 -32.64 24.64
CA LEU A 113 1.84 -31.18 24.70
C LEU A 113 3.14 -30.60 24.12
N GLY A 114 3.02 -29.49 23.40
CA GLY A 114 4.12 -28.86 22.68
C GLY A 114 4.37 -29.44 21.29
N THR A 115 3.62 -30.44 20.84
CA THR A 115 3.72 -30.91 19.45
C THR A 115 3.34 -29.81 18.45
N PRO A 116 4.15 -29.56 17.41
CA PRO A 116 3.80 -28.64 16.33
C PRO A 116 2.62 -29.13 15.49
N VAL A 117 1.59 -28.31 15.38
CA VAL A 117 0.50 -28.50 14.40
C VAL A 117 0.93 -27.96 13.03
N GLY A 118 1.48 -26.75 13.02
CA GLY A 118 1.90 -26.08 11.80
C GLY A 118 2.63 -24.77 12.07
N ARG A 119 3.34 -24.27 11.05
CA ARG A 119 4.06 -22.99 11.10
C ARG A 119 3.21 -21.88 10.47
N LEU A 120 3.17 -20.75 11.15
CA LEU A 120 2.49 -19.53 10.73
C LEU A 120 3.37 -18.69 9.82
N SER A 121 2.75 -18.09 8.81
CA SER A 121 3.34 -17.09 7.95
C SER A 121 2.31 -16.05 7.56
N SER A 122 2.73 -14.81 7.39
CA SER A 122 1.96 -13.72 6.79
C SER A 122 2.92 -12.86 5.98
N ASP A 123 2.38 -12.23 4.96
CA ASP A 123 3.04 -11.20 4.17
C ASP A 123 2.62 -9.83 4.70
N ASP A 124 3.33 -8.78 4.27
CA ASP A 124 3.03 -7.40 4.62
C ASP A 124 3.53 -6.53 3.46
N PRO A 125 2.67 -5.67 2.87
CA PRO A 125 3.04 -4.88 1.69
C PRO A 125 4.21 -3.91 1.98
N ASP A 126 4.25 -3.31 3.16
CA ASP A 126 5.31 -2.40 3.61
C ASP A 126 6.59 -3.16 3.99
N GLN A 127 6.43 -4.36 4.56
CA GLN A 127 7.52 -5.15 5.12
C GLN A 127 7.60 -6.56 4.53
N PRO A 128 8.03 -6.72 3.26
CA PRO A 128 8.22 -8.03 2.66
C PRO A 128 9.22 -8.89 3.47
N GLY A 129 8.76 -10.04 3.97
CA GLY A 129 9.58 -10.91 4.83
C GLY A 129 9.79 -10.39 6.27
N GLY A 130 9.02 -9.37 6.67
CA GLY A 130 9.07 -8.72 7.97
C GLY A 130 8.78 -9.62 9.17
N ALA A 131 9.11 -9.08 10.35
CA ALA A 131 8.91 -9.74 11.62
C ALA A 131 7.47 -9.52 12.15
N HIS A 132 6.55 -10.40 11.79
CA HIS A 132 5.20 -10.43 12.37
C HIS A 132 5.16 -11.15 13.71
N THR A 133 4.28 -10.68 14.60
CA THR A 133 3.91 -11.37 15.84
C THR A 133 2.57 -12.07 15.68
N TYR A 134 2.43 -13.25 16.30
CA TYR A 134 1.23 -14.07 16.20
C TYR A 134 0.63 -14.35 17.56
N SER A 135 -0.71 -14.34 17.64
CA SER A 135 -1.44 -14.65 18.87
C SER A 135 -2.75 -15.37 18.56
N ILE A 136 -3.22 -16.18 19.51
CA ILE A 136 -4.58 -16.75 19.46
C ILE A 136 -5.51 -15.74 20.12
N VAL A 137 -6.52 -15.30 19.38
CA VAL A 137 -7.50 -14.30 19.85
C VAL A 137 -8.87 -14.91 20.10
N GLY A 138 -9.08 -16.17 19.71
CA GLY A 138 -10.29 -16.89 20.09
C GLY A 138 -10.45 -18.24 19.38
N PRO A 139 -11.51 -19.00 19.72
CA PRO A 139 -12.30 -18.86 20.94
C PRO A 139 -11.46 -18.97 22.22
N VAL A 140 -12.00 -18.57 23.37
CA VAL A 140 -11.27 -18.65 24.65
C VAL A 140 -11.08 -20.11 25.07
N GLY A 141 -9.91 -20.44 25.60
CA GLY A 141 -9.65 -21.77 26.18
C GLY A 141 -9.39 -22.88 25.17
N VAL A 142 -9.09 -22.55 23.91
CA VAL A 142 -8.68 -23.56 22.92
C VAL A 142 -7.40 -24.28 23.37
N PRO A 143 -7.26 -25.59 23.10
CA PRO A 143 -6.13 -26.42 23.56
C PRO A 143 -4.87 -26.20 22.72
N PHE A 144 -4.61 -24.96 22.29
CA PHE A 144 -3.49 -24.59 21.45
C PHE A 144 -2.77 -23.36 22.01
N SER A 145 -1.49 -23.23 21.68
CA SER A 145 -0.66 -22.06 22.01
C SER A 145 0.22 -21.67 20.82
N ILE A 146 0.73 -20.43 20.83
CA ILE A 146 1.75 -19.99 19.87
C ILE A 146 3.11 -20.02 20.56
N GLY A 147 4.09 -20.64 19.90
CA GLY A 147 5.46 -20.72 20.40
C GLY A 147 6.46 -21.14 19.33
N GLY A 148 7.53 -21.83 19.76
CA GLY A 148 8.62 -22.26 18.88
C GLY A 148 9.49 -21.11 18.40
N THR A 149 10.29 -21.37 17.35
CA THR A 149 11.24 -20.40 16.81
C THR A 149 10.53 -19.13 16.31
N HIS A 150 10.88 -17.99 16.91
CA HIS A 150 10.26 -16.68 16.65
C HIS A 150 8.76 -16.58 16.97
N ASN A 151 8.20 -17.47 17.81
CA ASN A 151 6.75 -17.51 18.11
C ASN A 151 5.88 -17.65 16.86
N ARG A 152 6.28 -18.52 15.93
CA ARG A 152 5.60 -18.74 14.65
C ARG A 152 5.03 -20.14 14.49
N THR A 153 4.87 -20.90 15.57
CA THR A 153 4.36 -22.26 15.50
C THR A 153 3.12 -22.40 16.35
N LEU A 154 2.05 -22.95 15.77
CA LEU A 154 0.88 -23.40 16.52
C LEU A 154 1.23 -24.75 17.18
N LEU A 155 1.13 -24.81 18.50
CA LEU A 155 1.50 -25.95 19.32
C LEU A 155 0.27 -26.49 20.06
N VAL A 156 0.20 -27.80 20.25
CA VAL A 156 -0.77 -28.42 21.15
C VAL A 156 -0.48 -28.00 22.59
N ASN A 157 -1.50 -27.55 23.32
CA ASN A 157 -1.37 -27.03 24.69
C ASN A 157 -2.49 -27.51 25.63
N GLY A 158 -3.27 -28.49 25.21
CA GLY A 158 -4.29 -29.12 26.03
C GLY A 158 -4.69 -30.47 25.44
N PRO A 159 -5.55 -31.22 26.14
CA PRO A 159 -6.07 -32.48 25.64
C PRO A 159 -6.91 -32.25 24.37
N LEU A 160 -6.81 -33.22 23.45
CA LEU A 160 -7.60 -33.33 22.24
C LEU A 160 -8.46 -34.59 22.37
N ASP A 161 -9.72 -34.51 21.97
CA ASP A 161 -10.70 -35.60 22.08
C ASP A 161 -11.40 -35.71 20.72
N HIS A 162 -10.90 -36.63 19.87
CA HIS A 162 -11.41 -36.81 18.51
C HIS A 162 -12.87 -37.29 18.52
N GLU A 163 -13.20 -38.21 19.44
CA GLU A 163 -14.53 -38.82 19.51
C GLU A 163 -15.61 -37.80 19.86
N THR A 164 -15.31 -36.85 20.75
CA THR A 164 -16.27 -35.81 21.14
C THR A 164 -16.25 -34.64 20.16
N ASN A 165 -15.07 -34.20 19.73
CA ASN A 165 -14.94 -33.04 18.86
C ASN A 165 -13.74 -33.17 17.92
N PRO A 166 -13.89 -33.77 16.74
CA PRO A 166 -12.78 -34.08 15.83
C PRO A 166 -12.18 -32.84 15.15
N THR A 167 -12.79 -31.66 15.35
CA THR A 167 -12.31 -30.41 14.74
C THR A 167 -12.55 -29.21 15.63
N LEU A 168 -11.61 -28.27 15.66
CA LEU A 168 -11.77 -27.03 16.42
C LEU A 168 -11.36 -25.81 15.58
N LEU A 169 -12.08 -24.71 15.76
CA LEU A 169 -11.76 -23.44 15.11
C LEU A 169 -10.81 -22.63 16.01
N VAL A 170 -9.69 -22.17 15.44
CA VAL A 170 -8.72 -21.29 16.11
C VAL A 170 -8.60 -20.00 15.30
N ILE A 171 -8.88 -18.87 15.93
CA ILE A 171 -8.73 -17.53 15.37
C ILE A 171 -7.34 -17.03 15.76
N ILE A 172 -6.49 -16.84 14.76
CA ILE A 172 -5.13 -16.38 14.93
C ILE A 172 -5.01 -14.97 14.36
N ARG A 173 -4.38 -14.08 15.11
CA ARG A 173 -4.02 -12.73 14.69
C ARG A 173 -2.54 -12.69 14.29
N ALA A 174 -2.24 -12.07 13.16
CA ALA A 174 -0.90 -11.59 12.80
C ALA A 174 -0.86 -10.06 12.97
N THR A 175 0.16 -9.53 13.65
CA THR A 175 0.34 -8.09 13.88
C THR A 175 1.72 -7.66 13.38
N ASP A 176 1.77 -6.57 12.64
CA ASP A 176 3.00 -5.94 12.15
C ASP A 176 3.73 -5.18 13.28
N SER A 177 4.80 -4.46 12.91
CA SER A 177 5.56 -3.62 13.85
C SER A 177 4.89 -2.29 14.17
N GLY A 178 3.95 -1.83 13.32
CA GLY A 178 3.13 -0.63 13.51
C GLY A 178 1.89 -0.85 14.39
N GLY A 179 1.56 -2.09 14.72
CA GLY A 179 0.38 -2.50 15.47
C GLY A 179 -0.87 -2.76 14.64
N LEU A 180 -0.81 -2.65 13.30
CA LEU A 180 -1.91 -3.09 12.45
C LEU A 180 -1.90 -4.62 12.35
N PHE A 181 -3.07 -5.18 12.11
CA PHE A 181 -3.26 -6.62 12.23
C PHE A 181 -4.28 -7.16 11.24
N MET A 182 -4.18 -8.46 11.03
CA MET A 182 -5.21 -9.26 10.37
C MET A 182 -5.50 -10.51 11.19
N GLU A 183 -6.72 -11.01 11.07
CA GLU A 183 -7.18 -12.20 11.79
C GLU A 183 -7.71 -13.23 10.79
N LYS A 184 -7.42 -14.50 11.06
CA LYS A 184 -7.92 -15.61 10.26
C LYS A 184 -8.33 -16.77 11.14
N THR A 185 -9.46 -17.38 10.79
CA THR A 185 -9.93 -18.61 11.41
C THR A 185 -9.33 -19.81 10.69
N PHE A 186 -8.68 -20.69 11.45
CA PHE A 186 -8.18 -21.98 10.99
C PHE A 186 -9.02 -23.10 11.61
N LYS A 187 -9.46 -24.04 10.79
CA LYS A 187 -10.08 -25.28 11.26
C LYS A 187 -9.00 -26.33 11.46
N ILE A 188 -8.72 -26.68 12.71
CA ILE A 188 -7.78 -27.75 13.05
C ILE A 188 -8.55 -29.05 13.19
N THR A 189 -8.05 -30.11 12.55
CA THR A 189 -8.59 -31.47 12.68
C THR A 189 -7.60 -32.29 13.49
N TYR A 190 -8.09 -33.07 14.43
CA TYR A 190 -7.30 -33.97 15.25
C TYR A 190 -8.13 -35.16 15.64
#